data_AF-A0A382AS98-F1
#
_entry.id   AF-A0A382AS98-F1
#
_cell.length_a   1.000
_cell.length_b   1.000
_cell.length_c   1.000
_cell.angle_alpha   90.00
_cell.angle_beta   90.00
_cell.angle_gamma   90.00
#
_symmetry.space_group_name_H-M   'P 1'
#
loop_
_entity.id
_entity.type
_entity.pdbx_description
1 polymer ?
#
loop_
_entity_poly.entity_id
_entity_poly.type
_entity_poly.pdbx_seq_one_letter_code
_entity_poly.pdbx_strand_id
1 'polypeptide(L)' 'MNPRERNYSMPAEWEKHACCWMQWPHNNPEFNSYAEISTWSHFDIEKGRIAWANVANAISNFEQVK' A
#
# COMPACT_ATOMS: atom_id res chain seq x y z
N MET A 1 16.68 -22.45 -8.99
CA MET A 1 16.12 -22.41 -7.63
C MET A 1 15.04 -21.36 -7.55
N ASN A 2 13.79 -21.76 -7.75
CA ASN A 2 12.60 -20.91 -7.66
C ASN A 2 11.71 -21.32 -6.46
N PRO A 3 10.68 -20.53 -6.08
CA PRO A 3 9.81 -20.85 -4.94
C PRO A 3 9.15 -22.23 -5.05
N ARG A 4 8.71 -22.61 -6.25
CA ARG A 4 8.06 -23.91 -6.52
C ARG A 4 8.99 -25.08 -6.27
N GLU A 5 10.25 -25.00 -6.69
CA GLU A 5 11.28 -26.02 -6.44
C GLU A 5 11.58 -26.22 -4.95
N ARG A 6 11.22 -25.24 -4.11
CA ARG A 6 11.34 -25.27 -2.65
C ARG A 6 9.99 -25.51 -1.93
N ASN A 7 8.93 -25.90 -2.65
CA ASN A 7 7.58 -26.10 -2.14
C ASN A 7 6.92 -24.86 -1.50
N TYR A 8 7.30 -23.65 -1.91
CA TYR A 8 6.59 -22.42 -1.56
C TYR A 8 5.55 -22.07 -2.63
N SER A 9 4.40 -21.55 -2.18
CA SER A 9 3.34 -20.98 -3.01
C SER A 9 2.88 -19.65 -2.43
N MET A 10 2.34 -18.77 -3.28
CA MET A 10 1.67 -17.55 -2.83
C MET A 10 0.26 -17.95 -2.37
N PRO A 11 -0.10 -17.76 -1.08
CA PRO A 11 -1.46 -17.99 -0.62
C PRO A 11 -2.40 -16.97 -1.27
N ALA A 12 -3.69 -17.33 -1.35
CA ALA A 12 -4.70 -16.40 -1.80
C ALA A 12 -4.98 -15.32 -0.74
N GLU A 13 -5.52 -14.18 -1.17
CA GLU A 13 -5.77 -13.02 -0.30
C GLU A 13 -6.88 -13.22 0.74
N TRP A 14 -7.66 -14.30 0.65
CA TRP A 14 -8.68 -14.65 1.65
C TRP A 14 -8.15 -15.60 2.74
N GLU A 15 -6.89 -16.06 2.61
CA GLU A 15 -6.25 -16.84 3.67
C GLU A 15 -5.90 -15.95 4.87
N LYS A 16 -5.63 -16.55 6.03
CA LYS A 16 -5.31 -15.76 7.24
C LYS A 16 -4.02 -14.96 7.06
N HIS A 17 -4.10 -13.66 7.32
CA HIS A 17 -2.95 -12.77 7.29
C HIS A 17 -2.37 -12.52 8.68
N ALA A 18 -1.07 -12.19 8.71
CA ALA A 18 -0.42 -11.69 9.91
C ALA A 18 -0.53 -10.16 10.03
N CYS A 19 -0.55 -9.44 8.89
CA CYS A 19 -0.63 -7.99 8.82
C CYS A 19 -0.87 -7.50 7.38
N CYS A 20 -1.39 -6.28 7.25
CA CYS A 20 -1.42 -5.52 6.00
C CYS A 20 -0.27 -4.50 5.97
N TRP A 21 0.40 -4.38 4.83
CA TRP A 21 1.43 -3.36 4.62
C TRP A 21 0.86 -2.22 3.77
N MET A 22 1.12 -0.97 4.17
CA MET A 22 0.66 0.21 3.44
C MET A 22 1.79 1.21 3.22
N GLN A 23 1.95 1.69 1.99
CA GLN A 23 2.88 2.77 1.68
C GLN A 23 2.28 4.11 2.09
N TRP A 24 3.04 4.94 2.82
CA TRP A 24 2.61 6.29 3.18
C TRP A 24 2.75 7.28 2.01
N PRO A 25 1.74 8.11 1.72
CA PRO A 25 1.88 9.17 0.73
C PRO A 25 2.89 10.24 1.18
N HIS A 26 4.04 10.30 0.51
CA HIS A 26 5.09 11.29 0.78
C HIS A 26 5.52 12.01 -0.51
N ASN A 27 5.97 13.25 -0.35
CA ASN A 27 6.59 13.99 -1.45
C ASN A 27 7.98 13.40 -1.67
N ASN A 28 8.31 13.08 -2.92
CA ASN A 28 9.67 12.73 -3.30
C ASN A 28 10.25 13.89 -4.13
N PRO A 29 11.27 14.60 -3.64
CA PRO A 29 11.85 15.76 -4.33
C PRO A 29 12.64 15.37 -5.59
N GLU A 30 13.07 14.11 -5.70
CA GLU A 30 13.82 13.60 -6.87
C GLU A 30 12.89 13.03 -7.95
N PHE A 31 11.67 12.62 -7.57
CA PHE A 31 10.72 11.99 -8.48
C PHE A 31 9.29 12.38 -8.12
N ASN A 32 8.68 13.27 -8.92
CA ASN A 32 7.31 13.70 -8.65
C ASN A 32 6.31 12.73 -9.30
N SER A 33 6.25 11.50 -8.76
CA SER A 33 5.43 10.40 -9.29
C SER A 33 3.97 10.77 -9.51
N TYR A 34 3.44 11.66 -8.67
CA TYR A 34 2.05 12.11 -8.77
C TYR A 34 1.86 13.17 -9.87
N ALA A 35 2.83 14.07 -10.08
CA ALA A 35 2.74 15.09 -11.13
C ALA A 35 3.13 14.59 -12.53
N GLU A 36 3.97 13.56 -12.62
CA GLU A 36 4.41 12.99 -13.91
C GLU A 36 3.30 12.19 -14.62
N ILE A 37 2.29 11.74 -13.87
CA ILE A 37 1.11 11.07 -14.44
C ILE A 37 0.00 12.11 -14.60
N SER A 38 -0.37 12.44 -15.84
CA SER A 38 -1.34 13.50 -16.15
C SER A 38 -2.68 13.36 -15.39
N THR A 39 -3.16 12.14 -15.18
CA THR A 39 -4.40 11.86 -14.43
C THR A 39 -4.28 12.07 -12.92
N TRP A 40 -3.06 12.15 -12.39
CA TRP A 40 -2.75 12.36 -10.98
C TRP A 40 -2.10 13.74 -10.72
N SER A 41 -1.95 14.56 -11.76
CA SER A 41 -1.30 15.88 -11.68
C SER A 41 -1.96 16.86 -10.70
N HIS A 42 -3.22 16.62 -10.33
CA HIS A 42 -3.96 17.38 -9.32
C HIS A 42 -4.09 16.65 -7.98
N PHE A 43 -3.30 15.59 -7.76
CA PHE A 43 -3.33 14.83 -6.52
C PHE A 43 -2.85 15.70 -5.37
N ASP A 44 -3.78 15.97 -4.46
CA ASP A 44 -3.52 16.68 -3.21
C ASP A 44 -3.00 15.69 -2.18
N ILE A 45 -1.69 15.73 -1.91
CA ILE A 45 -1.03 14.76 -1.04
C ILE A 45 -1.54 14.83 0.40
N GLU A 46 -1.97 16.00 0.88
CA GLU A 46 -2.50 16.12 2.24
C GLU A 46 -3.86 15.43 2.36
N LYS A 47 -4.72 15.60 1.35
CA LYS A 47 -5.97 14.82 1.25
C LYS A 47 -5.70 13.33 1.09
N GLY A 48 -4.68 12.98 0.30
CA GLY A 48 -4.22 11.61 0.13
C GLY A 48 -3.82 10.96 1.46
N ARG A 49 -3.07 11.66 2.31
CA ARG A 49 -2.67 11.19 3.64
C ARG A 49 -3.86 10.96 4.56
N ILE A 50 -4.84 11.87 4.57
CA ILE A 50 -6.07 11.70 5.36
C ILE A 50 -6.83 10.45 4.88
N ALA A 51 -6.98 10.28 3.57
CA ALA A 51 -7.64 9.11 3.00
C ALA A 51 -6.89 7.81 3.35
N TRP A 52 -5.55 7.79 3.25
CA TRP A 52 -4.73 6.64 3.62
C TRP A 52 -4.84 6.29 5.11
N ALA A 53 -4.84 7.30 5.98
CA ALA A 53 -5.03 7.09 7.41
C ALA A 53 -6.41 6.48 7.72
N ASN A 54 -7.46 6.91 7.01
CA ASN A 54 -8.80 6.33 7.16
C ASN A 54 -8.83 4.86 6.73
N VAL A 55 -8.17 4.50 5.63
CA VAL A 55 -8.04 3.11 5.17
C VAL A 55 -7.25 2.27 6.17
N ALA A 56 -6.11 2.77 6.66
CA ALA A 56 -5.32 2.10 7.68
C ALA A 56 -6.13 1.85 8.96
N ASN A 57 -6.90 2.86 9.42
CA ASN A 57 -7.78 2.74 10.57
C ASN A 57 -8.92 1.74 10.34
N ALA A 58 -9.42 1.60 9.11
CA ALA A 58 -10.41 0.59 8.78
C ALA A 58 -9.81 -0.83 8.87
N ILE A 59 -8.63 -1.04 8.26
CA ILE A 59 -7.91 -2.33 8.27
C ILE A 59 -7.50 -2.73 9.69
N SER A 60 -7.12 -1.76 10.54
CA SER A 60 -6.69 -2.04 11.92
C SER A 60 -7.76 -2.69 12.80
N ASN A 61 -9.03 -2.67 12.38
CA ASN A 61 -10.11 -3.39 13.08
C ASN A 61 -10.06 -4.91 12.81
N PHE A 62 -9.29 -5.36 11.82
CA PHE A 62 -9.23 -6.76 11.38
C PHE A 62 -7.85 -7.38 11.55
N GLU A 63 -6.79 -6.63 11.26
CA GLU A 63 -5.41 -7.10 11.33
C GLU A 63 -4.42 -5.95 11.61
N GLN A 64 -3.18 -6.30 11.98
CA GLN A 64 -2.15 -5.30 12.22
C GLN A 64 -1.79 -4.58 10.91
N VAL A 65 -1.75 -3.25 10.92
CA VAL A 65 -1.23 -2.44 9.81
C VAL A 65 0.25 -2.10 10.06
N LYS A 66 1.07 -2.13 9.00
CA LYS A 66 2.50 -1.84 9.02
C LYS A 66 2.94 -0.91 7.89
#